data_AF-A0A7R9Z5P0-F1
#
_entry.id   AF-A0A7R9Z5P0-F1
#
_cell.length_a   1.000
_cell.length_b   1.000
_cell.length_c   1.000
_cell.angle_alpha   90.00
_cell.angle_beta   90.00
_cell.angle_gamma   90.00
#
_symmetry.space_group_name_H-M   'P 1'
#
loop_
_entity.id
_entity.type
_entity.pdbx_description
1 polymer ?
#
loop_
_entity_poly.entity_id
_entity_poly.type
_entity_poly.pdbx_seq_one_letter_code
_entity_poly.pdbx_strand_id
1 'polypeptide(L)'
;MAVASPEAPRAPTGSQQQQKQQRMQQQQQLQPARNWAPGSWRDFPIVQQPTYPDAAAHDAVLREISTFPPLVFAGECRNLQDRLAAASRGDAFIVQGGDCAEAFDAFNANKIRDFYRVMLQM
;
A
#
# COMPACT_ATOMS: atom_id res chain seq x y z
N MET A 1 -6.17 -13.52 -45.82
CA MET A 1 -5.94 -13.31 -44.37
C MET A 1 -7.28 -13.36 -43.67
N ALA A 2 -7.60 -14.46 -43.00
CA ALA A 2 -8.84 -14.60 -42.23
C ALA A 2 -8.59 -14.08 -40.81
N VAL A 3 -9.33 -13.05 -40.38
CA VAL A 3 -9.29 -12.51 -39.02
C VAL A 3 -10.17 -13.40 -38.14
N ALA A 4 -9.59 -13.99 -37.09
CA ALA A 4 -10.33 -14.78 -36.11
C ALA A 4 -11.27 -13.89 -35.29
N SER A 5 -12.54 -14.30 -35.19
CA SER A 5 -13.56 -13.64 -34.36
C SER A 5 -13.21 -13.76 -32.86
N PRO A 6 -13.56 -12.76 -32.02
CA PRO A 6 -13.35 -12.83 -30.58
C PRO A 6 -14.28 -13.89 -29.95
N GLU A 7 -13.68 -14.87 -29.26
CA GLU A 7 -14.38 -15.92 -28.51
C GLU A 7 -15.09 -15.28 -27.29
N ALA A 8 -16.38 -15.57 -27.11
CA ALA A 8 -17.17 -15.09 -25.97
C ALA A 8 -16.59 -15.63 -24.64
N PRO A 9 -16.64 -14.86 -23.54
CA PRO A 9 -16.10 -15.30 -22.26
C PRO A 9 -16.80 -16.58 -21.77
N ARG A 10 -16.00 -17.63 -21.51
CA ARG A 10 -16.49 -18.93 -21.04
C ARG A 10 -17.14 -18.78 -19.67
N ALA A 11 -18.27 -19.46 -19.47
CA ALA A 11 -18.99 -19.47 -18.20
C ALA A 11 -18.10 -20.06 -17.08
N PRO A 12 -18.12 -19.48 -15.86
CA PRO A 12 -17.27 -19.93 -14.76
C PRO A 12 -17.65 -21.35 -14.30
N THR A 13 -16.65 -22.21 -14.08
CA THR A 13 -16.82 -23.59 -13.61
C THR A 13 -17.24 -23.65 -12.14
N GLY A 14 -17.79 -24.78 -11.68
CA GLY A 14 -18.29 -24.96 -10.31
C GLY A 14 -17.23 -24.70 -9.22
N SER A 15 -15.96 -25.00 -9.48
CA SER A 15 -14.85 -24.71 -8.57
C SER A 15 -14.54 -23.20 -8.48
N GLN A 16 -14.66 -22.48 -9.61
CA GLN A 16 -14.51 -21.02 -9.63
C GLN A 16 -15.67 -20.33 -8.91
N GLN A 17 -16.88 -20.89 -8.99
CA GLN A 17 -18.05 -20.40 -8.25
C GLN A 17 -17.88 -20.61 -6.73
N GLN A 18 -17.41 -21.79 -6.31
CA GLN A 18 -17.12 -22.07 -4.89
C GLN A 18 -16.02 -21.17 -4.32
N GLN A 19 -14.92 -20.96 -5.04
CA GLN A 19 -13.86 -20.03 -4.60
C GLN A 19 -14.34 -18.58 -4.51
N LYS A 20 -15.19 -18.14 -5.46
CA LYS A 20 -15.81 -16.81 -5.44
C LYS A 20 -16.77 -16.66 -4.23
N GLN A 21 -17.54 -17.70 -3.92
CA GLN A 21 -18.40 -17.74 -2.73
C GLN A 21 -17.61 -17.72 -1.43
N GLN A 22 -16.51 -18.48 -1.33
CA GLN A 22 -15.62 -18.46 -0.17
C GLN A 22 -14.96 -17.08 0.03
N ARG A 23 -14.47 -16.45 -1.04
CA ARG A 23 -13.93 -15.08 -1.00
C ARG A 23 -14.98 -14.05 -0.61
N MET A 24 -16.21 -14.15 -1.12
CA MET A 24 -17.30 -13.25 -0.74
C MET A 24 -17.71 -13.42 0.73
N GLN A 25 -17.76 -14.66 1.23
CA GLN A 25 -18.03 -14.92 2.65
C GLN A 25 -16.91 -14.39 3.54
N GLN A 26 -15.64 -14.54 3.14
CA GLN A 26 -14.50 -13.99 3.87
C GLN A 26 -14.51 -12.45 3.85
N GLN A 27 -14.93 -11.82 2.75
CA GLN A 27 -15.11 -10.36 2.67
C GLN A 27 -16.30 -9.87 3.50
N GLN A 28 -17.39 -10.62 3.59
CA GLN A 28 -18.54 -10.28 4.44
C GLN A 28 -18.23 -10.37 5.94
N GLN A 29 -17.23 -11.17 6.34
CA GLN A 29 -16.74 -11.22 7.72
C GLN A 29 -15.85 -10.01 8.07
N LEU A 30 -15.27 -9.31 7.08
CA LEU A 30 -14.58 -8.04 7.27
C LEU A 30 -15.63 -6.94 7.41
N GLN A 31 -16.27 -6.86 8.59
CA GLN A 31 -17.07 -5.69 8.95
C GLN A 31 -16.16 -4.44 8.83
N PRO A 32 -16.64 -3.31 8.27
CA PRO A 32 -15.90 -2.06 8.41
C PRO A 32 -15.65 -1.87 9.91
N ALA A 33 -14.38 -1.68 10.30
CA ALA A 33 -14.01 -1.60 11.70
C ALA A 33 -14.79 -0.46 12.36
N ARG A 34 -15.90 -0.77 13.03
CA ARG A 34 -16.74 0.21 13.71
C ARG A 34 -15.96 0.98 14.79
N ASN A 35 -14.83 0.43 15.23
CA ASN A 35 -13.91 0.99 16.22
C ASN A 35 -12.47 1.10 15.68
N TRP A 36 -12.26 1.62 14.48
CA TRP A 36 -10.91 1.87 13.97
C TRP A 36 -10.17 2.87 14.87
N ALA A 37 -8.94 2.52 15.26
CA ALA A 37 -8.01 3.41 15.93
C ALA A 37 -6.57 3.08 15.45
N PRO A 38 -5.60 4.00 15.54
CA PRO A 38 -4.22 3.75 15.08
C PRO A 38 -3.56 2.48 15.66
N GLY A 39 -4.02 1.99 16.81
CA GLY A 39 -3.52 0.78 17.46
C GLY A 39 -4.24 -0.53 17.12
N SER A 40 -5.45 -0.48 16.55
CA SER A 40 -6.34 -1.66 16.45
C SER A 40 -5.83 -2.76 15.51
N TRP A 41 -4.82 -2.48 14.67
CA TRP A 41 -4.20 -3.49 13.81
C TRP A 41 -3.48 -4.58 14.61
N ARG A 42 -3.10 -4.30 15.86
CA ARG A 42 -2.40 -5.25 16.74
C ARG A 42 -3.27 -6.43 17.17
N ASP A 43 -4.59 -6.31 17.03
CA ASP A 43 -5.55 -7.37 17.34
C ASP A 43 -5.67 -8.42 16.20
N PHE A 44 -4.98 -8.20 15.08
CA PHE A 44 -5.01 -9.08 13.91
C PHE A 44 -3.72 -9.89 13.75
N PRO A 45 -3.74 -11.04 13.05
CA PRO A 45 -2.53 -11.82 12.77
C PRO A 45 -1.47 -11.04 11.99
N ILE A 46 -0.20 -11.20 12.38
CA ILE A 46 0.98 -10.52 11.82
C ILE A 46 2.08 -11.54 11.46
N VAL A 47 2.92 -11.25 10.45
CA VAL A 47 3.92 -12.21 9.94
C VAL A 47 5.35 -11.66 9.98
N GLN A 48 5.58 -10.41 9.59
CA GLN A 48 6.93 -9.83 9.35
C GLN A 48 7.29 -8.74 10.38
N GLN A 49 6.86 -8.89 11.64
CA GLN A 49 7.21 -7.94 12.69
C GLN A 49 8.49 -8.39 13.40
N PRO A 50 9.44 -7.48 13.67
CA PRO A 50 10.62 -7.81 14.45
C PRO A 50 10.23 -8.15 15.90
N THR A 51 10.99 -9.05 16.52
CA THR A 51 10.91 -9.31 17.95
C THR A 51 11.91 -8.40 18.67
N TYR A 52 11.41 -7.38 19.37
CA TYR A 52 12.24 -6.52 20.20
C TYR A 52 12.47 -7.18 21.56
N PRO A 53 13.73 -7.30 22.03
CA PRO A 53 14.04 -7.96 23.31
C PRO A 53 13.62 -7.13 24.54
N ASP A 54 13.57 -5.80 24.39
CA ASP A 54 13.20 -4.87 25.47
C ASP A 54 11.95 -4.08 25.08
N ALA A 55 10.82 -4.44 25.69
CA ALA A 55 9.55 -3.77 25.47
C ALA A 55 9.53 -2.32 26.01
N ALA A 56 10.23 -2.05 27.12
CA ALA A 56 10.27 -0.73 27.72
C ALA A 56 11.07 0.26 26.85
N ALA A 57 12.21 -0.20 26.30
CA ALA A 57 12.98 0.58 25.34
C ALA A 57 12.19 0.85 24.05
N HIS A 58 11.51 -0.17 23.52
CA HIS A 58 10.61 -0.03 22.36
C HIS A 58 9.54 1.04 22.60
N ASP A 59 8.83 0.98 23.73
CA ASP A 59 7.76 1.93 24.04
C ASP A 59 8.29 3.35 24.32
N ALA A 60 9.53 3.46 24.82
CA ALA A 60 10.20 4.76 24.96
C ALA A 60 10.47 5.40 23.60
N VAL A 61 11.00 4.64 22.63
CA VAL A 61 11.26 5.12 21.27
C VAL A 61 9.96 5.51 20.56
N LEU A 62 8.89 4.72 20.69
CA LEU A 62 7.59 5.07 20.10
C LEU A 62 7.03 6.38 20.68
N ARG A 63 7.16 6.60 21.99
CA ARG A 63 6.76 7.85 22.63
C ARG A 63 7.56 9.04 22.09
N GLU A 64 8.87 8.89 21.94
CA GLU A 64 9.73 9.94 21.37
C GLU A 64 9.31 10.30 19.94
N ILE A 65 9.21 9.30 19.05
CA ILE A 65 8.83 9.51 17.64
C ILE A 65 7.46 10.18 17.52
N SER A 66 6.51 9.87 18.42
CA SER A 66 5.18 10.48 18.41
C SER A 66 5.17 12.00 18.64
N THR A 67 6.27 12.56 19.15
CA THR A 67 6.41 14.01 19.37
C THR A 67 6.99 14.76 18.17
N PHE A 68 7.54 14.04 17.18
CA PHE A 68 8.16 14.66 16.01
C PHE A 68 7.09 15.23 15.07
N PRO A 69 7.43 16.28 14.30
CA PRO A 69 6.52 16.82 13.32
C PRO A 69 6.16 15.75 12.26
N PRO A 70 4.93 15.79 11.71
CA PRO A 70 4.54 14.88 10.65
C PRO A 70 5.37 15.14 9.38
N LEU A 71 5.64 14.07 8.61
CA LEU A 71 6.38 14.18 7.34
C LEU A 71 5.56 14.83 6.22
N VAL A 72 4.23 14.69 6.27
CA VAL A 72 3.30 15.21 5.26
C VAL A 72 2.03 15.74 5.92
N PHE A 73 1.36 16.68 5.24
CA PHE A 73 0.09 17.23 5.67
C PHE A 73 -1.10 16.42 5.13
N ALA A 74 -2.19 16.36 5.90
CA ALA A 74 -3.39 15.60 5.49
C ALA A 74 -4.00 16.09 4.16
N GLY A 75 -3.83 17.36 3.81
CA GLY A 75 -4.25 17.92 2.52
C GLY A 75 -3.47 17.36 1.33
N GLU A 76 -2.18 17.05 1.51
CA GLU A 76 -1.35 16.44 0.47
C GLU A 76 -1.79 15.00 0.19
N CYS A 77 -2.17 14.25 1.23
CA CYS A 77 -2.76 12.91 1.08
C CYS A 77 -4.07 12.94 0.30
N ARG A 78 -4.96 13.92 0.55
CA ARG A 78 -6.20 14.09 -0.21
C ARG A 78 -5.93 14.43 -1.69
N ASN A 79 -4.97 15.33 -1.94
CA ASN A 79 -4.57 15.67 -3.31
C ASN A 79 -4.00 14.45 -4.06
N LEU A 80 -3.18 13.63 -3.39
CA LEU A 80 -2.71 12.36 -3.95
C LEU A 80 -3.88 11.40 -4.22
N GLN A 81 -4.85 11.28 -3.31
CA GLN A 81 -6.02 10.44 -3.48
C GLN A 81 -6.83 10.84 -4.72
N ASP A 82 -7.04 12.14 -4.96
CA ASP A 82 -7.74 12.64 -6.15
C ASP A 82 -7.01 12.27 -7.45
N ARG A 83 -5.67 12.38 -7.46
CA ARG A 83 -4.83 11.99 -8.60
C ARG A 83 -4.85 10.49 -8.85
N LEU A 84 -4.80 9.68 -7.78
CA LEU A 84 -4.94 8.22 -7.88
C LEU A 84 -6.33 7.84 -8.39
N ALA A 85 -7.37 8.56 -8.01
CA ALA A 85 -8.72 8.35 -8.52
C ALA A 85 -8.79 8.62 -10.04
N ALA A 86 -8.12 9.66 -10.54
CA ALA A 86 -7.99 9.91 -11.97
C ALA A 86 -7.29 8.76 -12.71
N ALA A 87 -6.17 8.26 -12.17
CA ALA A 87 -5.49 7.10 -12.73
C ALA A 87 -6.37 5.84 -12.74
N SER A 88 -7.16 5.61 -11.68
CA SER A 88 -8.06 4.46 -11.59
C SER A 88 -9.18 4.46 -12.66
N ARG A 89 -9.55 5.64 -13.17
CA ARG A 89 -10.51 5.81 -14.27
C ARG A 89 -9.87 5.77 -15.67
N GLY A 90 -8.54 5.68 -15.75
CA GLY A 90 -7.79 5.74 -17.01
C GLY A 90 -7.46 7.16 -17.49
N ASP A 91 -7.72 8.18 -16.66
CA ASP A 91 -7.47 9.59 -17.01
C ASP A 91 -6.00 10.02 -16.78
N ALA A 92 -5.20 9.19 -16.10
CA ALA A 92 -3.80 9.43 -15.77
C ALA A 92 -3.02 8.11 -15.62
N PHE A 93 -1.69 8.19 -15.58
CA PHE A 93 -0.81 7.06 -15.28
C PHE A 93 -0.05 7.29 -13.97
N ILE A 94 0.32 6.22 -13.27
CA ILE A 94 1.11 6.29 -12.03
C ILE A 94 2.51 5.80 -12.32
N VAL A 95 3.50 6.63 -12.03
CA VAL A 95 4.90 6.24 -11.98
C VAL A 95 5.34 6.27 -10.52
N GLN A 96 5.65 5.11 -9.97
CA GLN A 96 6.20 4.96 -8.61
C GLN A 96 7.56 4.27 -8.73
N GLY A 97 8.58 4.90 -8.17
CA GLY A 97 9.95 4.39 -8.16
C GLY A 97 10.64 4.73 -6.85
N GLY A 98 11.76 4.08 -6.58
CA GLY A 98 12.56 4.28 -5.37
C GLY A 98 13.61 3.20 -5.19
N ASP A 99 14.36 3.30 -4.10
CA ASP A 99 15.25 2.24 -3.64
C ASP A 99 14.47 0.99 -3.25
N CYS A 100 15.10 -0.18 -3.40
CA CYS A 100 14.56 -1.44 -2.87
C CYS A 100 14.55 -1.43 -1.33
N ALA A 101 15.63 -0.90 -0.74
CA ALA A 101 15.76 -0.62 0.69
C ALA A 101 16.68 0.59 0.85
N GLU A 102 16.21 1.62 1.55
CA GLU A 102 17.03 2.75 1.93
C GLU A 102 17.96 2.36 3.08
N ALA A 103 19.18 2.90 3.10
CA ALA A 103 20.20 2.58 4.10
C ALA A 103 20.83 3.88 4.65
N PHE A 104 21.13 3.88 5.95
CA PHE A 104 21.65 5.06 6.63
C PHE A 104 23.02 5.53 6.12
N ASP A 105 23.90 4.58 5.77
CA ASP A 105 25.22 4.85 5.20
C ASP A 105 25.16 5.39 3.75
N ALA A 106 24.06 5.11 3.04
CA ALA A 106 23.79 5.59 1.70
C ALA A 106 22.97 6.89 1.66
N PHE A 107 22.60 7.46 2.82
CA PHE A 107 21.79 8.67 2.89
C PHE A 107 22.61 9.93 2.57
N ASN A 108 22.54 10.41 1.32
CA ASN A 108 23.22 11.62 0.90
C ASN A 108 22.47 12.38 -0.21
N ALA A 109 22.75 13.68 -0.31
CA ALA A 109 22.06 14.58 -1.23
C ALA A 109 22.24 14.22 -2.72
N ASN A 110 23.38 13.67 -3.12
CA ASN A 110 23.61 13.29 -4.51
C ASN A 110 22.68 12.14 -4.92
N LYS A 111 22.57 11.11 -4.08
CA LYS A 111 21.68 9.98 -4.33
C LYS A 111 20.23 10.42 -4.48
N ILE A 112 19.73 11.26 -3.58
CA ILE A 112 18.35 11.77 -3.61
C ILE A 112 18.11 12.60 -4.88
N ARG A 113 19.02 13.52 -5.21
CA ARG A 113 18.94 14.37 -6.41
C ARG A 113 18.92 13.53 -7.68
N ASP A 114 19.81 12.55 -7.79
CA ASP A 114 19.97 11.79 -9.02
C ASP A 114 18.79 10.83 -9.22
N PHE A 115 18.23 10.26 -8.15
CA PHE A 115 16.93 9.56 -8.22
C PHE A 115 15.80 10.48 -8.70
N TYR A 116 15.69 11.69 -8.13
CA TYR A 116 14.66 12.65 -8.54
C TYR A 116 14.77 13.06 -10.01
N ARG A 117 16.00 13.19 -10.54
CA ARG A 117 16.24 13.46 -11.97
C ARG A 117 15.69 12.34 -12.86
N VAL A 118 15.93 11.08 -12.48
CA VAL A 118 15.41 9.93 -13.23
C VAL A 118 13.88 9.93 -13.22
N MET A 119 13.26 10.16 -12.06
CA MET A 119 11.80 10.23 -11.94
C MET A 119 11.17 11.34 -12.78
N LEU A 120 11.85 12.47 -12.96
CA LEU A 120 11.37 13.57 -13.81
C LEU A 120 11.62 13.34 -15.32
N GLN A 121 12.51 12.41 -15.68
CA GLN A 121 12.80 12.06 -17.07
C GLN A 121 11.85 11.00 -17.64
N MET A 122 11.29 10.15 -16.77
CA MET A 122 10.32 9.10 -17.13
C MET A 122 8.92 9.68 -17.37
#